data_AF-A0A2V2ARF3-F1
#
_entry.id   AF-A0A2V2ARF3-F1
#
_cell.length_a   1.000
_cell.length_b   1.000
_cell.length_c   1.000
_cell.angle_alpha   90.00
_cell.angle_beta   90.00
_cell.angle_gamma   90.00
#
_symmetry.space_group_name_H-M   'P 1'
#
loop_
_entity.id
_entity.type
_entity.pdbx_description
1 polymer ?
#
loop_
_entity_poly.entity_id
_entity_poly.type
_entity_poly.pdbx_seq_one_letter_code
_entity_poly.pdbx_strand_id
1 'polypeptide(L)'
;MAQIVVVGSPYRAGSGRIIARTATDRGHTVRYVGDLGDPTRPGDLGELTDAATVLQGADAVVLVPRRGEPRVHTERATRVVLEQVRRHRPGAHFVLFSSFAVGHGPAHPLNRIDDTLLPARVAAERMVRTSGLPYTVVRPTWMTDDPPGSHALTLSQHPYGDGMVARSDMATAIVAAIEEPAGRCTTFSLFNEPGAPVADWAAAFAALRRDDPQEEL
;
A
#
# COMPACT_ATOMS: atom_id res chain seq x y z
N MET A 1 -9.23 15.78 8.75
CA MET A 1 -8.76 16.09 7.38
C MET A 1 -7.25 15.91 7.36
N ALA A 2 -6.74 15.06 6.48
CA ALA A 2 -5.30 14.78 6.34
C ALA A 2 -4.82 15.11 4.92
N GLN A 3 -3.53 15.41 4.76
CA GLN A 3 -2.89 15.57 3.46
C GLN A 3 -2.26 14.25 3.03
N ILE A 4 -2.79 13.64 1.96
CA ILE A 4 -2.38 12.32 1.49
C ILE A 4 -1.68 12.47 0.13
N VAL A 5 -0.45 11.98 0.05
CA VAL A 5 0.26 11.82 -1.23
C VAL A 5 0.02 10.42 -1.74
N VAL A 6 -0.53 10.27 -2.94
CA VAL A 6 -0.71 8.96 -3.58
C VAL A 6 0.24 8.87 -4.77
N VAL A 7 1.17 7.93 -4.69
CA VAL A 7 2.15 7.63 -5.73
C VAL A 7 1.70 6.37 -6.45
N GLY A 8 1.44 6.46 -7.75
CA GLY A 8 1.00 5.30 -8.51
C GLY A 8 0.87 5.54 -10.00
N SER A 9 0.63 4.47 -10.75
CA SER A 9 0.49 4.50 -12.21
C SER A 9 -0.47 5.62 -12.68
N PRO A 10 -0.16 6.34 -13.77
CA PRO A 10 -1.05 7.38 -14.28
C PRO A 10 -2.36 6.84 -14.87
N TYR A 11 -2.49 5.51 -15.05
CA TYR A 11 -3.67 4.89 -15.64
C TYR A 11 -4.96 5.22 -14.85
N ARG A 12 -5.99 5.70 -15.55
CA ARG A 12 -7.20 6.28 -14.93
C ARG A 12 -7.96 5.30 -14.04
N ALA A 13 -7.97 4.01 -14.39
CA ALA A 13 -8.59 2.95 -13.60
C ALA A 13 -7.58 2.19 -12.70
N GLY A 14 -6.38 2.74 -12.50
CA GLY A 14 -5.38 2.16 -11.61
C GLY A 14 -5.78 2.29 -10.14
N SER A 15 -5.37 1.32 -9.31
CA SER A 15 -5.67 1.31 -7.87
C SER A 15 -5.31 2.62 -7.17
N GLY A 16 -4.18 3.25 -7.54
CA GLY A 16 -3.79 4.56 -7.01
C GLY A 16 -4.84 5.66 -7.24
N ARG A 17 -5.44 5.73 -8.44
CA ARG A 17 -6.49 6.73 -8.74
C ARG A 17 -7.77 6.46 -7.95
N ILE A 18 -8.11 5.20 -7.73
CA ILE A 18 -9.29 4.80 -6.95
C ILE A 18 -9.08 5.17 -5.48
N ILE A 19 -7.87 4.92 -4.93
CA ILE A 19 -7.48 5.36 -3.58
C ILE A 19 -7.55 6.88 -3.45
N ALA A 20 -6.96 7.61 -4.40
CA ALA A 20 -6.97 9.08 -4.40
C ALA A 20 -8.38 9.66 -4.44
N ARG A 21 -9.26 9.09 -5.26
CA ARG A 21 -10.68 9.48 -5.30
C ARG A 21 -11.37 9.18 -3.97
N THR A 22 -11.20 7.98 -3.44
CA THR A 22 -11.81 7.57 -2.16
C THR A 22 -11.38 8.48 -1.01
N ALA A 23 -10.09 8.83 -0.94
CA ALA A 23 -9.58 9.78 0.06
C ALA A 23 -10.20 11.18 -0.10
N THR A 24 -10.35 11.66 -1.34
CA THR A 24 -11.01 12.95 -1.62
C THR A 24 -12.47 12.91 -1.20
N ASP A 25 -13.20 11.84 -1.53
CA ASP A 25 -14.62 11.65 -1.18
C ASP A 25 -14.82 11.58 0.35
N ARG A 26 -13.79 11.14 1.09
CA ARG A 26 -13.75 11.12 2.56
C ARG A 26 -13.26 12.45 3.19
N GLY A 27 -13.03 13.48 2.39
CA GLY A 27 -12.71 14.84 2.86
C GLY A 27 -11.22 15.06 3.15
N HIS A 28 -10.32 14.25 2.58
CA HIS A 28 -8.87 14.48 2.64
C HIS A 28 -8.39 15.33 1.46
N THR A 29 -7.29 16.05 1.67
CA THR A 29 -6.59 16.73 0.56
C THR A 29 -5.63 15.73 -0.07
N VAL A 30 -5.77 15.49 -1.38
CA VAL A 30 -4.96 14.50 -2.08
C VAL A 30 -4.04 15.14 -3.11
N ARG A 31 -2.76 14.80 -3.02
CA ARG A 31 -1.78 15.06 -4.10
C ARG A 31 -1.46 13.75 -4.80
N TYR A 32 -1.93 13.62 -6.05
CA TYR A 32 -1.60 12.47 -6.87
C TYR A 32 -0.28 12.70 -7.60
N VAL A 33 0.63 11.75 -7.48
CA VAL A 33 1.87 11.69 -8.24
C VAL A 33 1.78 10.49 -9.17
N GLY A 34 2.03 10.73 -10.47
CA GLY A 34 2.06 9.71 -11.51
C GLY A 34 3.16 8.66 -11.29
N ASP A 35 3.42 7.84 -12.32
CA ASP A 35 4.47 6.84 -12.18
C ASP A 35 5.82 7.50 -11.88
N LEU A 36 6.58 6.81 -11.03
CA LEU A 36 7.85 7.25 -10.46
C LEU A 36 8.99 7.33 -11.51
N GLY A 37 8.79 7.98 -12.66
CA GLY A 37 9.82 8.20 -13.68
C GLY A 37 10.71 6.97 -13.96
N ASP A 38 11.97 7.23 -14.31
CA ASP A 38 13.04 6.21 -14.26
C ASP A 38 13.73 6.27 -12.89
N PRO A 39 13.52 5.29 -11.98
CA PRO A 39 14.17 5.25 -10.66
C PRO A 39 15.69 5.17 -10.73
N THR A 40 16.26 5.00 -11.92
CA THR A 40 17.72 5.03 -12.14
C THR A 40 18.36 6.40 -12.17
N ARG A 41 17.59 7.50 -12.22
CA ARG A 41 18.11 8.87 -12.40
C ARG A 41 17.80 9.79 -11.21
N PRO A 42 18.80 10.45 -10.61
CA PRO A 42 18.58 11.43 -9.53
C PRO A 42 17.71 12.62 -9.99
N GLY A 43 16.61 12.91 -9.29
CA GLY A 43 15.75 14.09 -9.49
C GLY A 43 14.64 13.97 -10.55
N ASP A 44 14.65 12.92 -11.37
CA ASP A 44 13.45 12.44 -12.08
C ASP A 44 12.64 11.63 -11.08
N LEU A 45 11.31 11.58 -11.16
CA LEU A 45 10.45 11.02 -10.11
C LEU A 45 10.60 9.50 -9.92
N GLY A 46 11.65 8.95 -10.48
CA GLY A 46 12.50 7.97 -9.84
C GLY A 46 13.11 8.31 -8.47
N GLU A 47 12.90 9.53 -7.96
CA GLU A 47 12.53 10.01 -6.62
C GLU A 47 11.75 11.32 -6.82
N LEU A 48 10.59 11.50 -6.17
CA LEU A 48 10.09 12.85 -5.76
C LEU A 48 10.69 14.07 -6.53
N THR A 49 10.36 14.45 -7.77
CA THR A 49 10.91 15.67 -8.36
C THR A 49 10.41 16.80 -7.48
N ASP A 50 11.35 17.50 -6.84
CA ASP A 50 11.07 18.36 -5.71
C ASP A 50 10.31 17.65 -4.57
N ALA A 51 10.89 16.55 -4.08
CA ALA A 51 10.33 15.70 -3.03
C ALA A 51 9.93 16.51 -1.80
N ALA A 52 10.72 17.53 -1.45
CA ALA A 52 10.41 18.45 -0.37
C ALA A 52 9.06 19.14 -0.59
N THR A 53 8.82 19.70 -1.78
CA THR A 53 7.53 20.32 -2.13
C THR A 53 6.43 19.28 -2.23
N VAL A 54 6.66 18.15 -2.91
CA VAL A 54 5.65 17.10 -3.10
C VAL A 54 5.18 16.50 -1.78
N LEU A 55 6.09 16.34 -0.82
CA LEU A 55 5.79 15.79 0.51
C LEU A 55 5.45 16.88 1.53
N GLN A 56 5.52 18.16 1.18
CA GLN A 56 5.25 19.26 2.10
C GLN A 56 3.88 19.10 2.74
N GLY A 57 3.85 19.04 4.08
CA GLY A 57 2.62 18.91 4.85
C GLY A 57 1.96 17.52 4.80
N ALA A 58 2.52 16.54 4.09
CA ALA A 58 1.93 15.21 3.97
C ALA A 58 1.83 14.52 5.33
N ASP A 59 0.64 14.04 5.67
CA ASP A 59 0.36 13.23 6.86
C ASP A 59 0.49 11.74 6.54
N ALA A 60 0.23 11.36 5.29
CA ALA A 60 0.39 10.01 4.81
C ALA A 60 0.88 9.96 3.35
N VAL A 61 1.57 8.88 3.01
CA VAL A 61 2.04 8.57 1.66
C VAL A 61 1.64 7.15 1.30
N VAL A 62 0.85 7.00 0.24
CA VAL A 62 0.47 5.69 -0.31
C VAL A 62 1.33 5.41 -1.54
N LEU A 63 2.09 4.31 -1.51
CA LEU A 63 2.81 3.81 -2.67
C LEU A 63 2.06 2.63 -3.29
N VAL A 64 1.65 2.79 -4.54
CA VAL A 64 1.15 1.72 -5.40
C VAL A 64 2.19 1.42 -6.48
N PRO A 65 3.05 0.40 -6.28
CA PRO A 65 4.07 0.02 -7.24
C PRO A 65 3.50 -0.20 -8.65
N ARG A 66 4.22 0.33 -9.65
CA ARG A 66 3.85 0.14 -11.06
C ARG A 66 4.08 -1.33 -11.44
N ARG A 67 3.23 -1.86 -12.35
CA ARG A 67 3.51 -3.13 -13.03
C ARG A 67 4.70 -3.01 -13.99
N GLY A 68 5.47 -4.07 -14.11
CA GLY A 68 6.65 -4.14 -14.97
C GLY A 68 7.77 -4.88 -14.24
N GLU A 69 9.02 -4.54 -14.55
CA GLU A 69 10.19 -5.13 -13.89
C GLU A 69 10.15 -4.94 -12.36
N PRO A 70 9.99 -6.03 -11.57
CA PRO A 70 9.76 -5.93 -10.13
C PRO A 70 10.90 -5.28 -9.35
N ARG A 71 12.15 -5.56 -9.70
CA ARG A 71 13.33 -4.97 -9.05
C ARG A 71 13.36 -3.45 -9.17
N VAL A 72 12.88 -2.92 -10.30
CA VAL A 72 12.84 -1.49 -10.59
C VAL A 72 11.59 -0.85 -9.99
N HIS A 73 10.41 -1.35 -10.38
CA HIS A 73 9.15 -0.67 -10.08
C HIS A 73 8.54 -1.00 -8.71
N THR A 74 9.03 -2.04 -8.04
CA THR A 74 8.61 -2.40 -6.68
C THR A 74 9.73 -2.18 -5.68
N GLU A 75 10.84 -2.90 -5.80
CA GLU A 75 11.91 -2.84 -4.80
C GLU A 75 12.58 -1.46 -4.79
N ARG A 76 13.21 -1.06 -5.89
CA ARG A 76 13.93 0.21 -5.97
C ARG A 76 13.01 1.41 -5.76
N ALA A 77 11.82 1.41 -6.39
CA ALA A 77 10.80 2.43 -6.20
C ALA A 77 10.42 2.60 -4.72
N THR A 78 10.21 1.50 -3.99
CA THR A 78 9.90 1.56 -2.55
C THR A 78 11.06 2.17 -1.76
N ARG A 79 12.29 1.72 -2.01
CA ARG A 79 13.50 2.26 -1.35
C ARG A 79 13.58 3.77 -1.47
N VAL A 80 13.47 4.26 -2.69
CA VAL A 80 13.50 5.69 -3.02
C VAL A 80 12.42 6.47 -2.27
N VAL A 81 11.15 6.08 -2.43
CA VAL A 81 10.05 6.90 -1.89
C VAL A 81 10.14 6.90 -0.37
N LEU A 82 10.51 5.77 0.21
CA LEU A 82 10.71 5.63 1.64
C LEU A 82 11.84 6.52 2.16
N GLU A 83 12.99 6.59 1.47
CA GLU A 83 14.10 7.49 1.82
C GLU A 83 13.68 8.96 1.77
N GLN A 84 12.93 9.37 0.74
CA GLN A 84 12.40 10.73 0.63
C GLN A 84 11.40 11.06 1.75
N VAL A 85 10.51 10.13 2.09
CA VAL A 85 9.56 10.31 3.20
C VAL A 85 10.31 10.42 4.52
N ARG A 86 11.31 9.56 4.79
CA ARG A 86 12.13 9.66 6.01
C ARG A 86 12.87 10.99 6.10
N ARG A 87 13.38 11.50 4.98
CA ARG A 87 14.13 12.76 4.92
C ARG A 87 13.24 13.98 5.15
N HIS A 88 12.07 14.01 4.51
CA HIS A 88 11.25 15.22 4.45
C HIS A 88 10.05 15.20 5.40
N ARG A 89 9.54 14.01 5.74
CA ARG A 89 8.33 13.77 6.54
C ARG A 89 8.45 12.51 7.42
N PRO A 90 9.42 12.42 8.35
CA PRO A 90 9.65 11.21 9.16
C PRO A 90 8.48 10.78 10.06
N GLY A 91 7.47 11.63 10.25
CA GLY A 91 6.24 11.30 10.99
C GLY A 91 5.06 10.87 10.10
N ALA A 92 5.19 10.92 8.77
CA ALA A 92 4.10 10.56 7.87
C ALA A 92 3.88 9.04 7.85
N HIS A 93 2.61 8.65 7.76
CA HIS A 93 2.20 7.25 7.67
C HIS A 93 2.44 6.72 6.25
N PHE A 94 3.32 5.73 6.10
CA PHE A 94 3.61 5.10 4.82
C PHE A 94 2.73 3.87 4.57
N VAL A 95 1.92 3.87 3.52
CA VAL A 95 1.10 2.72 3.14
C VAL A 95 1.65 2.08 1.87
N LEU A 96 2.04 0.81 1.94
CA LEU A 96 2.50 0.04 0.78
C LEU A 96 1.39 -0.87 0.27
N PHE A 97 1.04 -0.70 -1.00
CA PHE A 97 0.23 -1.68 -1.74
C PHE A 97 1.14 -2.82 -2.22
N SER A 98 1.01 -3.99 -1.61
CA SER A 98 1.79 -5.19 -1.92
C SER A 98 0.92 -6.27 -2.59
N SER A 99 1.07 -7.54 -2.20
CA SER A 99 0.37 -8.69 -2.79
C SER A 99 0.20 -9.82 -1.76
N PHE A 100 -0.98 -10.43 -1.71
CA PHE A 100 -1.28 -11.59 -0.84
C PHE A 100 -0.30 -12.75 -1.03
N ALA A 101 0.19 -12.94 -2.26
CA ALA A 101 1.13 -14.00 -2.61
C ALA A 101 2.47 -13.93 -1.84
N VAL A 102 2.82 -12.78 -1.28
CA VAL A 102 3.98 -12.68 -0.38
C VAL A 102 3.74 -13.50 0.90
N GLY A 103 2.53 -13.47 1.44
CA GLY A 103 2.14 -14.25 2.62
C GLY A 103 2.10 -15.76 2.37
N HIS A 104 1.86 -16.18 1.12
CA HIS A 104 1.84 -17.58 0.71
C HIS A 104 3.26 -18.19 0.58
N GLY A 105 4.31 -17.35 0.64
CA GLY A 105 5.70 -17.76 0.58
C GLY A 105 6.27 -17.96 -0.83
N PRO A 106 7.58 -18.26 -0.94
CA PRO A 106 8.33 -18.26 -2.20
C PRO A 106 7.90 -19.36 -3.19
N ALA A 107 7.20 -20.39 -2.72
CA ALA A 107 6.69 -21.49 -3.54
C ALA A 107 5.40 -21.13 -4.31
N HIS A 108 4.83 -19.94 -4.08
CA HIS A 108 3.59 -19.52 -4.71
C HIS A 108 3.71 -19.47 -6.25
N PRO A 109 2.70 -19.94 -7.03
CA PRO A 109 2.79 -20.04 -8.49
C PRO A 109 3.14 -18.73 -9.21
N LEU A 110 2.81 -17.56 -8.66
CA LEU A 110 3.19 -16.27 -9.25
C LEU A 110 4.70 -16.09 -9.40
N ASN A 111 5.50 -16.76 -8.57
CA ASN A 111 6.97 -16.72 -8.68
C ASN A 111 7.51 -17.52 -9.87
N ARG A 112 6.67 -18.36 -10.51
CA ARG A 112 7.04 -19.10 -11.73
C ARG A 112 6.86 -18.27 -13.00
N ILE A 113 6.08 -17.18 -12.92
CA ILE A 113 5.84 -16.25 -14.04
C ILE A 113 7.05 -15.33 -14.21
N ASP A 114 7.57 -14.84 -13.08
CA ASP A 114 8.75 -13.99 -12.97
C ASP A 114 9.35 -14.25 -11.59
N ASP A 115 10.56 -14.80 -11.56
CA ASP A 115 11.26 -15.22 -10.34
C ASP A 115 11.75 -14.03 -9.50
N THR A 116 11.64 -12.80 -10.00
CA THR A 116 11.96 -11.57 -9.28
C THR A 116 10.73 -10.93 -8.64
N LEU A 117 9.52 -11.36 -9.00
CA LEU A 117 8.27 -10.70 -8.61
C LEU A 117 8.02 -10.74 -7.11
N LEU A 118 8.03 -11.94 -6.50
CA LEU A 118 7.83 -12.05 -5.05
C LEU A 118 9.05 -11.60 -4.26
N PRO A 119 10.31 -11.93 -4.65
CA PRO A 119 11.48 -11.39 -3.97
C PRO A 119 11.51 -9.86 -3.90
N ALA A 120 11.17 -9.16 -4.98
CA ALA A 120 11.12 -7.70 -4.97
C ALA A 120 10.05 -7.13 -4.02
N ARG A 121 8.88 -7.80 -3.91
CA ARG A 121 7.84 -7.42 -2.94
C ARG A 121 8.24 -7.72 -1.50
N VAL A 122 8.86 -8.88 -1.24
CA VAL A 122 9.41 -9.22 0.08
C VAL A 122 10.44 -8.16 0.51
N ALA A 123 11.34 -7.77 -0.39
CA ALA A 123 12.31 -6.72 -0.13
C ALA A 123 11.64 -5.38 0.17
N ALA A 124 10.63 -4.99 -0.62
CA ALA A 124 9.86 -3.76 -0.41
C ALA A 124 9.16 -3.74 0.96
N GLU A 125 8.47 -4.83 1.33
CA GLU A 125 7.82 -4.95 2.63
C GLU A 125 8.83 -4.90 3.78
N ARG A 126 9.96 -5.61 3.66
CA ARG A 126 11.03 -5.57 4.67
C ARG A 126 11.55 -4.15 4.87
N MET A 127 11.83 -3.41 3.79
CA MET A 127 12.28 -2.02 3.87
C MET A 127 11.27 -1.13 4.60
N VAL A 128 9.97 -1.28 4.30
CA VAL A 128 8.92 -0.51 4.97
C VAL A 128 8.86 -0.84 6.46
N ARG A 129 8.89 -2.14 6.83
CA ARG A 129 8.81 -2.57 8.22
C ARG A 129 10.00 -2.12 9.06
N THR A 130 11.20 -2.08 8.48
CA THR A 130 12.42 -1.65 9.18
C THR A 130 12.73 -0.15 9.01
N SER A 131 11.84 0.61 8.38
CA SER A 131 12.04 2.03 8.05
C SER A 131 12.07 2.97 9.27
N GLY A 132 11.42 2.57 10.35
CA GLY A 132 11.14 3.42 11.52
C GLY A 132 9.98 4.42 11.33
N LEU A 133 9.31 4.45 10.17
CA LEU A 133 8.10 5.23 9.96
C LEU A 133 6.87 4.51 10.53
N PRO A 134 5.78 5.22 10.87
CA PRO A 134 4.46 4.58 10.94
C PRO A 134 4.11 4.02 9.57
N TYR A 135 3.65 2.77 9.49
CA TYR A 135 3.32 2.15 8.20
C TYR A 135 2.12 1.21 8.24
N THR A 136 1.60 0.89 7.06
CA THR A 136 0.70 -0.25 6.85
C THR A 136 1.09 -0.94 5.55
N VAL A 137 1.20 -2.27 5.56
CA VAL A 137 1.36 -3.06 4.33
C VAL A 137 0.05 -3.77 4.05
N VAL A 138 -0.59 -3.41 2.93
CA VAL A 138 -1.84 -4.03 2.49
C VAL A 138 -1.51 -4.99 1.36
N ARG A 139 -1.90 -6.25 1.53
CA ARG A 139 -1.71 -7.33 0.55
C ARG A 139 -3.06 -7.71 -0.06
N PRO A 140 -3.61 -6.91 -0.98
CA PRO A 140 -4.88 -7.27 -1.61
C PRO A 140 -4.75 -8.58 -2.37
N THR A 141 -5.84 -9.34 -2.39
CA THR A 141 -5.95 -10.57 -3.17
C THR A 141 -6.32 -10.24 -4.62
N TRP A 142 -6.91 -11.20 -5.34
CA TRP A 142 -7.44 -10.97 -6.68
C TRP A 142 -8.48 -9.85 -6.68
N MET A 143 -8.51 -8.99 -7.70
CA MET A 143 -9.34 -7.79 -7.67
C MET A 143 -10.56 -7.85 -8.62
N THR A 144 -11.71 -7.39 -8.14
CA THR A 144 -12.95 -7.16 -8.92
C THR A 144 -13.25 -5.67 -9.05
N ASP A 145 -14.27 -5.34 -9.84
CA ASP A 145 -14.78 -3.97 -10.03
C ASP A 145 -16.20 -3.81 -9.48
N ASP A 146 -16.54 -4.58 -8.45
CA ASP A 146 -17.84 -4.43 -7.79
C ASP A 146 -17.98 -3.04 -7.15
N PRO A 147 -19.21 -2.51 -7.02
CA PRO A 147 -19.45 -1.22 -6.37
C PRO A 147 -18.99 -1.17 -4.90
N PRO A 148 -18.65 0.01 -4.36
CA PRO A 148 -18.26 0.17 -2.96
C PRO A 148 -19.34 -0.32 -1.99
N GLY A 149 -18.92 -0.98 -0.91
CA GLY A 149 -19.81 -1.40 0.16
C GLY A 149 -20.76 -2.54 -0.21
N SER A 150 -20.42 -3.30 -1.25
CA SER A 150 -21.20 -4.47 -1.67
C SER A 150 -20.98 -5.69 -0.77
N HIS A 151 -19.87 -5.71 -0.01
CA HIS A 151 -19.40 -6.88 0.71
C HIS A 151 -18.82 -6.52 2.08
N ALA A 152 -18.70 -7.52 2.96
CA ALA A 152 -17.81 -7.42 4.12
C ALA A 152 -16.33 -7.44 3.66
N LEU A 153 -15.42 -7.12 4.57
CA LEU A 153 -13.97 -7.21 4.35
C LEU A 153 -13.29 -7.97 5.47
N THR A 154 -12.38 -8.85 5.08
CA THR A 154 -11.52 -9.61 5.99
C THR A 154 -10.09 -9.11 5.88
N LEU A 155 -9.53 -8.69 7.02
CA LEU A 155 -8.12 -8.33 7.18
C LEU A 155 -7.42 -9.52 7.84
N SER A 156 -6.72 -10.33 7.06
CA SER A 156 -6.16 -11.60 7.52
C SER A 156 -4.64 -11.55 7.63
N GLN A 157 -4.09 -12.10 8.71
CA GLN A 157 -2.66 -12.37 8.85
C GLN A 157 -2.34 -13.87 8.66
N HIS A 158 -3.31 -14.64 8.19
CA HIS A 158 -3.11 -16.05 7.90
C HIS A 158 -2.27 -16.23 6.62
N PRO A 159 -1.28 -17.14 6.59
CA PRO A 159 -0.42 -17.38 5.41
C PRO A 159 -1.16 -17.82 4.15
N TYR A 160 -2.42 -18.24 4.26
CA TYR A 160 -3.27 -18.66 3.14
C TYR A 160 -4.50 -17.77 2.96
N GLY A 161 -4.44 -16.52 3.42
CA GLY A 161 -5.50 -15.54 3.17
C GLY A 161 -5.60 -15.21 1.68
N ASP A 162 -6.61 -15.75 1.02
CA ASP A 162 -6.90 -15.63 -0.41
C ASP A 162 -8.41 -15.36 -0.63
N GLY A 163 -8.76 -14.82 -1.79
CA GLY A 163 -10.13 -14.46 -2.15
C GLY A 163 -10.17 -13.40 -3.24
N MET A 164 -11.31 -12.72 -3.36
CA MET A 164 -11.49 -11.58 -4.28
C MET A 164 -11.71 -10.31 -3.47
N VAL A 165 -11.24 -9.16 -3.96
CA VAL A 165 -11.48 -7.84 -3.35
C VAL A 165 -11.88 -6.81 -4.39
N ALA A 166 -12.99 -6.11 -4.18
CA ALA A 166 -13.38 -4.99 -5.01
C ALA A 166 -12.36 -3.86 -4.88
N ARG A 167 -11.96 -3.24 -6.00
CA ARG A 167 -11.00 -2.12 -5.96
C ARG A 167 -11.48 -0.95 -5.11
N SER A 168 -12.79 -0.72 -5.05
CA SER A 168 -13.41 0.29 -4.19
C SER A 168 -13.29 -0.03 -2.71
N ASP A 169 -13.47 -1.29 -2.33
CA ASP A 169 -13.40 -1.74 -0.94
C ASP A 169 -11.95 -1.77 -0.45
N MET A 170 -11.02 -2.20 -1.31
CA MET A 170 -9.58 -2.07 -1.08
C MET A 170 -9.17 -0.61 -0.84
N ALA A 171 -9.66 0.32 -1.68
CA ALA A 171 -9.37 1.73 -1.49
C ALA A 171 -9.94 2.27 -0.17
N THR A 172 -11.13 1.82 0.21
CA THR A 172 -11.75 2.17 1.50
C THR A 172 -10.89 1.69 2.67
N ALA A 173 -10.40 0.45 2.64
CA ALA A 173 -9.53 -0.10 3.67
C ALA A 173 -8.19 0.66 3.78
N ILE A 174 -7.58 1.05 2.66
CA ILE A 174 -6.34 1.83 2.64
C ILE A 174 -6.55 3.22 3.25
N VAL A 175 -7.65 3.91 2.94
CA VAL A 175 -7.93 5.22 3.53
C VAL A 175 -8.26 5.08 5.01
N ALA A 176 -9.03 4.06 5.40
CA ALA A 176 -9.29 3.77 6.80
C ALA A 176 -8.01 3.48 7.59
N ALA A 177 -7.03 2.78 6.99
CA ALA A 177 -5.73 2.54 7.63
C ALA A 177 -4.95 3.84 7.92
N ILE A 178 -5.15 4.90 7.11
CA ILE A 178 -4.55 6.22 7.34
C ILE A 178 -5.29 6.97 8.46
N GLU A 179 -6.61 6.81 8.52
CA GLU A 179 -7.46 7.48 9.51
C GLU A 179 -7.32 6.86 10.91
N GLU A 180 -7.08 5.54 10.99
CA GLU A 180 -7.07 4.78 12.23
C GLU A 180 -5.65 4.49 12.74
N PRO A 181 -5.25 5.01 13.92
CA PRO A 181 -3.94 4.71 14.50
C PRO A 181 -3.70 3.21 14.74
N ALA A 182 -4.76 2.42 14.92
CA ALA A 182 -4.69 0.98 15.08
C ALA A 182 -4.16 0.25 13.83
N GLY A 183 -4.31 0.84 12.63
CA GLY A 183 -3.78 0.28 11.38
C GLY A 183 -2.27 0.44 11.20
N ARG A 184 -1.57 1.08 12.14
CA ARG A 184 -0.12 1.29 12.08
C ARG A 184 0.65 0.06 12.53
N CYS A 185 1.78 -0.15 11.86
CA CYS A 185 2.69 -1.27 12.06
C CYS A 185 1.99 -2.62 11.84
N THR A 186 1.18 -2.74 10.80
CA THR A 186 0.48 -3.99 10.47
C THR A 186 0.70 -4.39 9.01
N THR A 187 0.89 -5.69 8.78
CA THR A 187 0.80 -6.32 7.47
C THR A 187 -0.37 -7.29 7.43
N PHE A 188 -1.25 -7.19 6.43
CA PHE A 188 -2.41 -8.09 6.28
C PHE A 188 -2.81 -8.31 4.83
N SER A 189 -3.33 -9.49 4.53
CA SER A 189 -4.07 -9.81 3.31
C SER A 189 -5.49 -9.27 3.38
N LEU A 190 -6.02 -8.80 2.26
CA LEU A 190 -7.35 -8.17 2.18
C LEU A 190 -8.21 -8.82 1.10
N PHE A 191 -9.36 -9.34 1.51
CA PHE A 191 -10.37 -9.93 0.62
C PHE A 191 -11.80 -9.65 1.13
N ASN A 192 -12.76 -9.69 0.22
CA ASN A 192 -14.17 -9.58 0.54
C ASN A 192 -14.76 -10.91 1.03
N GLU A 193 -15.78 -10.79 1.86
CA GLU A 193 -16.64 -11.90 2.28
C GLU A 193 -18.12 -11.50 2.15
N PRO A 194 -19.05 -12.47 2.05
CA PRO A 194 -20.48 -12.18 2.16
C PRO A 194 -20.79 -11.52 3.51
N GLY A 195 -21.43 -10.36 3.48
CA GLY A 195 -21.83 -9.67 4.72
C GLY A 195 -21.94 -8.17 4.54
N ALA A 196 -22.18 -7.48 5.66
CA ALA A 196 -22.24 -6.03 5.70
C ALA A 196 -20.84 -5.42 5.66
N PRO A 197 -20.67 -4.21 5.08
CA PRO A 197 -19.42 -3.49 5.11
C PRO A 197 -18.89 -3.24 6.53
N VAL A 198 -17.58 -3.09 6.65
CA VAL A 198 -16.92 -2.78 7.94
C VAL A 198 -17.40 -1.43 8.45
N ALA A 199 -18.09 -1.44 9.59
CA ALA A 199 -18.58 -0.24 10.25
C ALA A 199 -17.56 0.33 11.26
N ASP A 200 -16.82 -0.54 11.95
CA ASP A 200 -15.84 -0.18 12.97
C ASP A 200 -14.42 -0.56 12.52
N TRP A 201 -13.77 0.38 11.83
CA TRP A 201 -12.41 0.20 11.34
C TRP A 201 -11.39 0.15 12.48
N ALA A 202 -11.61 0.90 13.57
CA ALA A 202 -10.73 0.89 14.72
C ALA A 202 -10.67 -0.50 15.34
N ALA A 203 -11.81 -1.16 15.54
CA ALA A 203 -11.88 -2.53 16.04
C ALA A 203 -11.27 -3.54 15.04
N ALA A 204 -11.55 -3.40 13.75
CA ALA A 204 -11.00 -4.28 12.72
C ALA A 204 -9.46 -4.26 12.70
N PHE A 205 -8.85 -3.07 12.78
CA PHE A 205 -7.39 -2.95 12.84
C PHE A 205 -6.82 -3.35 14.21
N ALA A 206 -7.51 -3.07 15.32
CA ALA A 206 -7.05 -3.44 16.65
C ALA A 206 -6.98 -4.97 16.86
N ALA A 207 -7.73 -5.75 16.07
CA ALA A 207 -7.66 -7.20 16.06
C ALA A 207 -6.39 -7.75 15.37
N LEU A 208 -5.66 -6.93 14.60
CA LEU A 208 -4.41 -7.35 13.98
C LEU A 208 -3.27 -7.34 14.98
N ARG A 209 -2.39 -8.35 14.88
CA ARG A 209 -1.09 -8.33 15.53
C ARG A 209 -0.22 -7.29 14.82
N ARG A 210 0.41 -6.42 15.60
CA ARG A 210 1.44 -5.52 15.08
C ARG A 210 2.67 -6.31 14.65
N ASP A 211 3.24 -5.91 13.53
CA ASP A 211 4.47 -6.47 12.98
C ASP A 211 5.64 -6.25 13.95
N ASP A 212 6.48 -7.27 14.10
CA ASP A 212 7.81 -7.13 14.69
C ASP A 212 8.82 -6.88 13.55
N PRO A 213 9.53 -5.73 13.52
CA PRO A 213 10.53 -5.44 12.49
C PRO A 213 11.66 -6.48 12.37
N GLN A 214 11.87 -7.31 13.41
CA GLN A 214 12.88 -8.38 13.41
C GLN A 214 12.36 -9.73 12.93
N GLU A 215 11.04 -9.90 12.78
CA GLU A 215 10.44 -11.14 12.31
C GLU A 215 10.62 -11.27 10.78
N GLU A 216 11.39 -12.27 10.35
CA GLU A 216 11.50 -12.63 8.94
C GLU A 216 10.26 -13.45 8.51
N LEU A 217 9.80 -13.21 7.27
CA LEU A 217 8.69 -13.94 6.64
C LEU A 217 9.16 -15.26 6.06
#